data_AF-A0AA41H6E0-F1
#
_entry.id   AF-A0AA41H6E0-F1
#
_cell.length_a   1.000
_cell.length_b   1.000
_cell.length_c   1.000
_cell.angle_alpha   90.00
_cell.angle_beta   90.00
_cell.angle_gamma   90.00
#
_symmetry.space_group_name_H-M   'P 1'
#
loop_
_entity.id
_entity.type
_entity.pdbx_description
1 polymer ?
#
loop_
_entity_poly.entity_id
_entity_poly.type
_entity_poly.pdbx_seq_one_letter_code
_entity_poly.pdbx_strand_id
1 'polypeptide(L)'
;MRILAAADACVAPGDIGALLRREGIYSSHLATWRKQRQLADEAGALERKRGPKVDPAATEARRVRELEKEVERLRAKLAKADLIIDVQKKLSTLLGLSTGDTPSEPK
;
A
#
# COMPACT_ATOMS: atom_id res chain seq x y z
N MET A 1 21.93 -13.25 -12.98
CA MET A 1 22.88 -13.76 -14.00
C MET A 1 24.17 -14.26 -13.34
N ARG A 2 24.33 -15.59 -13.17
CA ARG A 2 25.44 -16.22 -12.42
C ARG A 2 26.82 -15.97 -13.04
N ILE A 3 26.92 -15.96 -14.37
CA ILE A 3 28.20 -15.81 -15.09
C ILE A 3 28.73 -14.38 -15.03
N LEU A 4 27.86 -13.37 -15.16
CA LEU A 4 28.27 -11.96 -15.00
C LEU A 4 28.76 -11.67 -13.58
N ALA A 5 28.07 -12.20 -12.55
CA ALA A 5 28.52 -12.06 -11.17
C ALA A 5 29.86 -12.77 -10.91
N ALA A 6 30.07 -13.95 -11.50
CA ALA A 6 31.35 -14.65 -11.42
C ALA A 6 32.47 -13.87 -12.13
N ALA A 7 32.18 -13.26 -13.29
CA ALA A 7 33.13 -12.43 -14.02
C ALA A 7 33.48 -11.13 -13.27
N ASP A 8 32.50 -10.54 -12.57
CA ASP A 8 32.69 -9.35 -11.74
C ASP A 8 33.46 -9.67 -10.43
N ALA A 9 33.46 -10.94 -9.99
CA ALA A 9 34.21 -11.43 -8.83
C ALA A 9 35.65 -11.89 -9.15
N CYS A 10 36.04 -11.95 -10.42
CA CYS A 10 37.41 -12.28 -10.83
C CYS A 10 38.36 -11.09 -10.59
N VAL A 11 39.37 -11.25 -9.75
CA VAL A 11 40.29 -10.17 -9.35
C VAL A 11 41.73 -10.44 -9.80
N ALA A 12 42.16 -11.70 -9.89
CA ALA A 12 43.52 -12.01 -10.28
C ALA A 12 43.71 -12.00 -11.81
N PRO A 13 44.91 -11.65 -12.31
CA PRO A 13 45.23 -11.76 -13.73
C PRO A 13 45.04 -13.19 -14.23
N GLY A 14 44.17 -13.37 -15.22
CA GLY A 14 43.90 -14.68 -15.83
C GLY A 14 42.65 -15.41 -15.32
N ASP A 15 42.06 -14.99 -14.20
CA ASP A 15 40.84 -15.59 -13.65
C ASP A 15 39.67 -15.52 -14.62
N ILE A 16 39.52 -14.38 -15.29
CA ILE A 16 38.49 -14.17 -16.32
C ILE A 16 38.71 -15.16 -17.47
N GLY A 17 39.95 -15.38 -17.90
CA GLY A 17 40.27 -16.34 -18.96
C GLY A 17 40.01 -17.80 -18.54
N ALA A 18 40.23 -18.15 -17.28
CA ALA A 18 39.88 -19.45 -16.72
C ALA A 18 38.35 -19.66 -16.65
N LEU A 19 37.62 -18.63 -16.21
CA LEU A 19 36.16 -18.61 -16.21
C LEU A 19 35.59 -18.80 -17.63
N LEU A 20 36.08 -18.04 -18.61
CA LEU A 20 35.64 -18.15 -20.00
C LEU A 20 35.83 -19.56 -20.56
N ARG A 21 36.97 -20.20 -20.28
CA ARG A 21 37.24 -21.60 -20.70
C ARG A 21 36.35 -22.61 -19.99
N ARG A 22 36.10 -22.45 -18.69
CA ARG A 22 35.23 -23.35 -17.92
C ARG A 22 33.78 -23.28 -18.37
N GLU A 23 33.29 -22.07 -18.66
CA GLU A 23 31.91 -21.82 -19.08
C GLU A 23 31.75 -21.95 -20.61
N GLY A 24 32.83 -22.17 -21.37
CA GLY A 24 32.80 -22.37 -22.83
C GLY A 24 32.38 -21.13 -23.63
N ILE A 25 32.61 -19.92 -23.10
CA ILE A 25 32.13 -18.65 -23.68
C ILE A 25 33.29 -17.72 -24.05
N TYR A 26 33.00 -16.80 -24.96
CA TYR A 26 33.96 -15.79 -25.41
C TYR A 26 33.74 -14.45 -24.70
N SER A 27 34.78 -13.61 -24.70
CA SER A 27 34.74 -12.26 -24.13
C SER A 27 33.65 -11.37 -24.76
N SER A 28 33.32 -11.60 -26.03
CA SER A 28 32.21 -10.93 -26.73
C SER A 28 30.84 -11.20 -26.08
N HIS A 29 30.62 -12.39 -25.52
CA HIS A 29 29.38 -12.72 -24.82
C HIS A 29 29.23 -11.89 -23.54
N LEU A 30 30.31 -11.75 -22.77
CA LEU A 30 30.31 -10.89 -21.57
C LEU A 30 30.01 -9.44 -21.92
N ALA A 31 30.60 -8.92 -23.00
CA ALA A 31 30.35 -7.55 -23.45
C ALA A 31 28.88 -7.34 -23.84
N THR A 32 28.31 -8.27 -24.62
CA THR A 32 26.89 -8.23 -25.01
C THR A 32 25.96 -8.30 -23.80
N TRP A 33 26.22 -9.21 -22.86
CA TRP A 33 25.38 -9.37 -21.67
C TRP A 33 25.48 -8.18 -20.71
N ARG A 34 26.66 -7.54 -20.59
CA ARG A 34 26.80 -6.28 -19.84
C ARG A 34 25.98 -5.16 -20.46
N LYS A 35 26.02 -5.01 -21.79
CA LYS A 35 25.22 -4.03 -22.52
C LYS A 35 23.72 -4.30 -22.36
N GLN A 36 23.29 -5.56 -22.45
CA GLN A 36 21.88 -5.93 -22.24
C GLN A 36 21.41 -5.64 -20.80
N ARG A 37 22.25 -5.91 -19.79
CA ARG A 37 21.95 -5.56 -18.39
C ARG A 37 21.78 -4.05 -18.22
N GLN A 38 22.69 -3.25 -18.79
CA GLN A 38 22.58 -1.79 -18.74
C GLN A 38 21.30 -1.28 -19.43
N LEU A 39 20.99 -1.80 -20.62
CA LEU A 39 19.75 -1.44 -21.33
C LEU A 39 18.49 -1.87 -20.57
N ALA A 40 18.53 -3.02 -19.87
CA ALA A 40 17.43 -3.48 -19.02
C ALA A 40 17.28 -2.60 -17.76
N ASP A 41 18.38 -2.15 -17.17
CA ASP A 41 18.37 -1.22 -16.03
C ASP A 41 17.81 0.15 -16.46
N GLU A 42 18.19 0.63 -17.64
CA GLU A 42 17.68 1.88 -18.24
C GLU A 42 16.19 1.75 -18.63
N ALA A 43 15.80 0.65 -19.27
CA ALA A 43 14.40 0.38 -19.61
C ALA A 43 13.54 0.21 -18.35
N GLY A 44 14.02 -0.49 -17.33
CA GLY A 44 13.36 -0.62 -16.04
C GLY A 44 13.26 0.71 -15.29
N ALA A 45 14.26 1.60 -15.41
CA ALA A 45 14.18 2.95 -14.87
C ALA A 45 13.15 3.83 -15.61
N LEU A 46 12.99 3.63 -16.92
CA LEU A 46 11.97 4.30 -17.74
C LEU A 46 10.56 3.74 -17.48
N GLU A 47 10.40 2.43 -17.31
CA GLU A 47 9.13 1.80 -16.96
C GLU A 47 8.67 2.19 -15.55
N ARG A 48 9.58 2.29 -14.57
CA ARG A 48 9.27 2.78 -13.21
C ARG A 48 8.77 4.23 -13.18
N LYS A 49 9.02 5.03 -14.22
CA LYS A 49 8.52 6.41 -14.34
C LYS A 49 7.11 6.51 -14.92
N ARG A 50 6.42 5.41 -15.20
CA ARG A 50 5.12 5.46 -15.88
C ARG A 50 3.95 5.46 -14.89
N GLY A 51 3.38 6.65 -14.71
CA GLY A 51 2.13 6.91 -13.99
C GLY A 51 2.10 8.34 -13.44
N PRO A 52 0.97 9.08 -13.51
CA PRO A 52 0.83 10.33 -12.79
C PRO A 52 1.14 10.10 -11.31
N LYS A 53 2.10 10.85 -10.76
CA LYS A 53 2.40 10.81 -9.33
C LYS A 53 1.11 11.19 -8.61
N VAL A 54 0.51 10.24 -7.88
CA VAL A 54 -0.72 10.47 -7.14
C VAL A 54 -0.43 11.60 -6.14
N ASP A 55 -1.11 12.72 -6.32
CA ASP A 55 -0.94 13.89 -5.47
C ASP A 55 -1.43 13.53 -4.06
N PRO A 56 -0.57 13.57 -3.03
CA PRO A 56 -0.97 13.30 -1.65
C PRO A 56 -2.08 14.25 -1.16
N ALA A 57 -2.19 15.47 -1.69
CA ALA A 57 -3.27 16.37 -1.35
C ALA A 57 -4.64 15.89 -1.88
N ALA A 58 -4.65 15.25 -3.06
CA ALA A 58 -5.87 14.71 -3.66
C ALA A 58 -6.38 13.46 -2.91
N THR A 59 -5.47 12.62 -2.40
CA THR A 59 -5.85 11.45 -1.59
C THR A 59 -6.37 11.86 -0.22
N GLU A 60 -5.76 12.87 0.40
CA GLU A 60 -6.22 13.44 1.67
C GLU A 60 -7.60 14.08 1.51
N ALA A 61 -7.81 14.90 0.47
CA ALA A 61 -9.11 15.51 0.19
C ALA A 61 -10.23 14.47 -0.02
N ARG A 62 -9.92 13.33 -0.67
CA ARG A 62 -10.88 12.24 -0.83
C ARG A 62 -11.22 11.60 0.53
N ARG A 63 -10.22 11.35 1.36
CA ARG A 63 -10.41 10.76 2.69
C ARG A 63 -11.25 11.66 3.60
N VAL A 64 -11.00 12.97 3.57
CA VAL A 64 -11.79 13.96 4.32
C VAL A 64 -13.27 13.89 3.91
N ARG A 65 -13.56 13.88 2.60
CA ARG A 65 -14.95 13.77 2.10
C ARG A 65 -15.64 12.47 2.51
N GLU A 66 -14.91 11.36 2.51
CA GLU A 66 -15.44 10.06 2.94
C GLU A 66 -15.77 10.09 4.45
N LEU A 67 -14.87 10.63 5.27
CA LEU A 67 -15.07 10.79 6.70
C LEU A 67 -16.22 11.73 7.04
N GLU A 68 -16.36 12.87 6.36
CA GLU A 68 -17.46 13.81 6.55
C GLU A 68 -18.83 13.15 6.31
N LYS A 69 -18.94 12.33 5.26
CA LYS A 69 -20.17 11.56 4.97
C LYS A 69 -20.47 10.54 6.06
N GLU A 70 -19.45 9.87 6.58
CA GLU A 70 -19.61 8.91 7.67
C GLU A 70 -20.07 9.60 8.96
N VAL A 71 -19.48 10.74 9.31
CA VAL A 71 -19.89 11.55 10.45
C VAL A 71 -21.35 11.95 10.34
N GLU A 72 -21.78 12.45 9.18
CA GLU A 72 -23.17 12.86 8.96
C GLU A 72 -24.14 11.68 9.09
N ARG A 73 -23.79 10.53 8.48
CA ARG A 73 -24.58 9.30 8.59
C ARG A 73 -24.70 8.82 10.04
N LEU A 74 -23.61 8.88 10.81
CA LEU A 74 -23.60 8.46 12.21
C LEU A 74 -24.42 9.40 13.09
N ARG A 75 -24.34 10.72 12.86
CA ARG A 75 -25.18 11.72 13.54
C ARG A 75 -26.67 11.48 13.28
N ALA A 76 -27.06 11.21 12.04
CA ALA A 76 -28.45 10.89 11.71
C ALA A 76 -28.94 9.62 12.43
N LYS A 77 -28.11 8.58 12.54
CA LYS A 77 -28.43 7.37 13.30
C LYS A 77 -28.57 7.65 14.80
N LEU A 78 -27.70 8.47 15.36
CA LEU A 78 -27.72 8.86 16.76
C LEU A 78 -29.01 9.64 17.08
N ALA A 79 -29.36 10.63 16.25
CA ALA A 79 -30.61 11.38 16.40
C ALA A 79 -31.86 10.48 16.34
N LYS A 80 -31.85 9.45 15.48
CA LYS A 80 -32.92 8.45 15.44
C LYS A 80 -32.98 7.61 16.71
N ALA A 81 -31.82 7.19 17.25
CA ALA A 81 -31.76 6.42 18.48
C ALA A 81 -32.27 7.24 19.68
N ASP A 82 -31.86 8.51 19.78
CA ASP A 82 -32.34 9.43 20.81
C ASP A 82 -33.86 9.62 20.76
N LEU A 83 -34.42 9.77 19.55
CA LEU A 83 -35.88 9.86 19.38
C LEU A 83 -36.59 8.60 19.86
N ILE A 84 -36.04 7.41 19.58
CA ILE A 84 -36.60 6.14 20.05
C ILE A 84 -36.54 6.08 21.58
N ILE A 85 -35.41 6.43 22.18
CA ILE A 85 -35.23 6.48 23.63
C ILE A 85 -36.24 7.44 24.27
N ASP A 86 -36.44 8.61 23.68
CA ASP A 86 -37.40 9.60 24.18
C ASP A 86 -38.84 9.08 24.12
N VAL A 87 -39.23 8.43 23.02
CA VAL A 87 -40.56 7.82 22.89
C VAL A 87 -40.73 6.69 23.90
N GLN A 88 -39.71 5.83 24.07
CA GLN A 88 -39.72 4.76 25.07
C GLN A 88 -39.85 5.31 26.50
N LYS A 89 -39.11 6.37 26.84
CA LYS A 89 -39.23 7.06 28.15
C LYS A 89 -40.63 7.60 28.36
N LYS A 90 -41.18 8.33 27.38
CA LYS A 90 -42.55 8.90 27.45
C LYS A 90 -43.61 7.82 27.64
N LEU A 91 -43.54 6.72 26.88
CA LEU A 91 -44.46 5.59 27.01
C LEU A 91 -44.34 4.91 28.38
N SER A 92 -43.12 4.72 28.87
CA SER A 92 -42.87 4.09 30.18
C SER A 92 -43.44 4.94 31.31
N THR A 93 -43.24 6.27 31.27
CA THR A 93 -43.85 7.23 32.21
C THR A 93 -45.38 7.19 32.16
N LEU A 94 -45.96 7.13 30.96
CA LEU A 94 -47.41 7.12 30.78
C LEU A 94 -48.07 5.82 31.24
N LEU A 95 -47.35 4.70 31.15
CA LEU A 95 -47.78 3.37 31.58
C LEU A 95 -47.40 3.02 33.03
N GLY A 96 -46.70 3.92 33.74
CA GLY A 96 -46.25 3.70 35.11
C GLY A 96 -45.18 2.59 35.25
N LEU A 97 -44.54 2.22 34.13
CA LEU A 97 -43.46 1.24 34.12
C LEU A 97 -42.17 1.98 34.52
N SER A 98 -41.70 1.76 35.74
CA SER A 98 -40.45 2.34 36.24
C SER A 98 -39.28 1.94 35.34
N THR A 99 -38.84 2.83 34.45
CA THR A 99 -37.61 2.65 33.69
C THR A 99 -36.44 2.78 34.65
N GLY A 100 -35.83 1.65 35.02
CA GLY A 100 -34.55 1.66 35.71
C GLY A 100 -33.49 2.25 34.79
N ASP A 101 -33.14 3.51 35.01
CA ASP A 101 -32.01 4.18 34.36
C ASP A 101 -30.72 3.48 34.80
N THR A 102 -30.23 2.53 34.00
CA THR A 102 -28.80 2.18 34.01
C THR A 102 -28.19 2.72 32.72
N PRO A 103 -27.46 3.84 32.78
CA PRO A 103 -26.69 4.30 31.64
C PRO A 103 -25.54 3.32 31.43
N SER A 104 -25.61 2.54 30.36
CA SER A 104 -24.47 1.78 29.85
C SER A 104 -23.52 2.75 29.16
N GLU A 105 -22.45 3.16 29.85
CA GLU A 105 -21.32 3.87 29.26
C GLU A 105 -20.68 3.04 28.14
N PRO A 106 -20.37 3.65 26.97
CA PRO A 106 -19.51 3.01 25.98
C PRO A 106 -18.04 3.21 26.36
N LYS A 107 -17.26 2.13 26.29
CA LYS A 107 -15.79 2.10 26.40
C LYS A 107 -15.10 2.83 25.24
#